data_AF-A0A0C2VGD8-F1
#
_entry.id   AF-A0A0C2VGD8-F1
#
_cell.length_a   1.000
_cell.length_b   1.000
_cell.length_c   1.000
_cell.angle_alpha   90.00
_cell.angle_beta   90.00
_cell.angle_gamma   90.00
#
_symmetry.space_group_name_H-M   'P 1'
#
loop_
_entity.id
_entity.type
_entity.pdbx_description
1 polymer ?
#
loop_
_entity_poly.entity_id
_entity_poly.type
_entity_poly.pdbx_seq_one_letter_code
_entity_poly.pdbx_strand_id
1 'polypeptide(L)'
;MRQRKGIELAKKAGKFKGRLKKYLKNNHAGTSYAVNLYNVENMTLNQIFKITNVSKALLYRKLSERTVDELYPKSEIYNSK
;
A
#
# COMPACT_ATOMS: atom_id res chain seq x y z
N MET A 1 -25.93 25.03 -9.07
CA MET A 1 -25.95 24.08 -7.94
C MET A 1 -24.90 24.44 -6.89
N ARG A 2 -25.30 24.74 -5.64
CA ARG A 2 -24.39 25.17 -4.55
C ARG A 2 -23.38 24.09 -4.13
N GLN A 3 -23.75 22.81 -4.27
CA GLN A 3 -22.92 21.67 -3.89
C GLN A 3 -21.62 21.55 -4.72
N ARG A 4 -21.68 21.79 -6.04
CA ARG A 4 -20.48 21.76 -6.91
C ARG A 4 -19.45 22.80 -6.52
N LYS A 5 -19.90 24.03 -6.22
CA LYS A 5 -19.01 25.12 -5.75
C LYS A 5 -18.30 24.75 -4.45
N GLY A 6 -19.01 24.11 -3.51
CA GLY A 6 -18.40 23.61 -2.27
C GLY A 6 -17.36 22.51 -2.49
N ILE A 7 -17.66 21.56 -3.38
CA ILE A 7 -16.71 20.48 -3.76
C ILE A 7 -15.47 21.07 -4.42
N GLU A 8 -15.64 22.06 -5.30
CA GLU A 8 -14.54 22.73 -6.00
C GLU A 8 -13.61 23.48 -5.03
N LEU A 9 -14.18 24.23 -4.08
CA LEU A 9 -13.41 24.88 -3.01
C LEU A 9 -12.63 23.86 -2.16
N ALA A 10 -13.26 22.74 -1.79
CA ALA A 10 -12.61 21.69 -1.00
C ALA A 10 -11.54 20.91 -1.78
N LYS A 11 -11.71 20.73 -3.10
CA LYS A 11 -10.66 20.19 -3.98
C LYS A 11 -9.48 21.15 -4.09
N LYS A 12 -9.74 22.46 -4.28
CA LYS A 12 -8.71 23.50 -4.31
C LYS A 12 -7.94 23.59 -2.99
N ALA A 13 -8.61 23.37 -1.85
CA ALA A 13 -8.00 23.29 -0.53
C ALA A 13 -7.25 21.97 -0.24
N GLY A 14 -7.19 21.03 -1.19
CA GLY A 14 -6.48 19.75 -1.02
C GLY A 14 -7.10 18.80 0.01
N LYS A 15 -8.35 19.03 0.44
CA LYS A 15 -9.03 18.18 1.42
C LYS A 15 -9.45 16.83 0.84
N PHE A 16 -9.75 16.78 -0.45
CA PHE A 16 -10.10 15.54 -1.14
C PHE A 16 -8.87 14.68 -1.44
N LYS A 17 -8.55 13.75 -0.53
CA LYS A 17 -7.42 12.81 -0.66
C LYS A 17 -7.82 11.41 -1.17
N GLY A 18 -9.08 11.24 -1.58
CA GLY A 18 -9.62 9.96 -2.05
C GLY A 18 -9.80 8.93 -0.93
N ARG A 19 -9.86 7.65 -1.31
CA ARG A 19 -10.05 6.54 -0.36
C ARG A 19 -8.80 6.34 0.49
N LEU A 20 -8.96 6.36 1.82
CA LEU A 20 -7.88 6.06 2.75
C LEU A 20 -7.39 4.61 2.58
N LYS A 21 -6.08 4.45 2.38
CA LYS A 21 -5.42 3.14 2.25
C LYS A 21 -5.21 2.46 3.62
N LYS A 22 -6.29 1.93 4.21
CA LYS A 22 -6.31 1.34 5.56
C LYS A 22 -5.24 0.26 5.80
N TYR A 23 -5.09 -0.68 4.86
CA TYR A 23 -4.22 -1.86 5.00
C TYR A 23 -2.83 -1.70 4.35
N LEU A 24 -2.55 -0.54 3.75
CA LEU A 24 -1.30 -0.30 3.01
C LEU A 24 -0.29 0.52 3.80
N LYS A 25 -0.76 1.49 4.60
CA LYS A 25 0.13 2.41 5.33
C LYS A 25 0.55 1.89 6.70
N ASN A 26 -0.37 1.29 7.43
CA ASN A 26 -0.12 0.80 8.78
C ASN A 26 0.10 -0.70 8.65
N ASN A 27 1.24 -1.21 9.14
CA ASN A 27 1.62 -2.63 9.18
C ASN A 27 0.49 -3.49 9.77
N HIS A 28 -0.51 -3.79 8.94
CA HIS A 28 -1.64 -4.59 9.36
C HIS A 28 -1.10 -5.98 9.63
N ALA A 29 -1.45 -6.55 10.80
CA ALA A 29 -0.88 -7.81 11.26
C ALA A 29 -0.97 -8.90 10.19
N GLY A 30 -2.15 -9.07 9.57
CA GLY A 30 -2.35 -10.07 8.51
C GLY A 30 -1.53 -9.80 7.24
N THR A 31 -1.30 -8.54 6.88
CA THR A 31 -0.52 -8.19 5.67
C THR A 31 0.99 -8.36 5.92
N SER A 32 1.45 -8.01 7.12
CA SER A 32 2.86 -8.21 7.52
C SER A 32 3.17 -9.70 7.64
N TYR A 33 2.26 -10.46 8.25
CA TYR A 33 2.36 -11.91 8.37
C TYR A 33 2.38 -12.61 6.99
N ALA A 34 1.51 -12.21 6.06
CA ALA A 34 1.49 -12.76 4.70
C ALA A 34 2.80 -12.54 3.93
N VAL A 35 3.51 -11.45 4.19
CA VAL A 35 4.83 -11.19 3.58
C VAL A 35 5.88 -12.08 4.22
N ASN A 36 5.90 -12.20 5.55
CA ASN A 36 6.86 -13.05 6.23
C ASN A 36 6.73 -14.51 5.77
N LEU A 37 5.49 -14.99 5.61
CA LEU A 37 5.20 -16.31 5.04
C LEU A 37 5.67 -16.48 3.59
N TYR A 38 5.77 -15.39 2.80
CA TYR A 38 6.28 -15.46 1.44
C TYR A 38 7.82 -15.48 1.39
N ASN A 39 8.48 -14.78 2.33
CA ASN A 39 9.94 -14.65 2.34
C ASN A 39 10.65 -15.79 3.09
N VAL A 40 10.06 -16.27 4.20
CA VAL A 40 10.71 -17.23 5.11
C VAL A 40 10.26 -18.66 4.82
N GLU A 41 8.96 -18.83 4.56
CA GLU A 41 8.39 -20.15 4.32
C GLU A 41 8.23 -20.32 2.80
N ASN A 42 8.74 -21.41 2.21
CA ASN A 42 8.52 -21.73 0.80
C ASN A 42 7.06 -22.16 0.52
N MET A 43 6.08 -21.48 1.12
CA MET A 43 4.66 -21.74 0.96
C MET A 43 4.14 -21.22 -0.38
N THR A 44 3.18 -21.94 -0.93
CA THR A 44 2.48 -21.47 -2.13
C THR A 44 1.55 -20.31 -1.78
N LEU A 45 1.38 -19.38 -2.70
CA LEU A 45 0.49 -18.22 -2.54
C LEU A 45 -0.94 -18.62 -2.13
N ASN A 46 -1.46 -19.74 -2.64
CA ASN A 46 -2.79 -20.23 -2.31
C ASN A 46 -2.92 -20.64 -0.84
N GLN A 47 -1.87 -21.17 -0.23
CA GLN A 47 -1.85 -21.49 1.20
C GLN A 47 -1.81 -20.20 2.03
N ILE A 48 -0.98 -19.24 1.63
CA ILE A 48 -0.87 -17.94 2.30
C ILE A 48 -2.22 -17.20 2.29
N PHE A 49 -2.96 -17.21 1.18
CA PHE A 49 -4.28 -16.58 1.10
C PHE A 49 -5.31 -17.25 2.01
N LYS A 50 -5.29 -18.58 2.11
CA LYS A 50 -6.19 -19.33 3.00
C LYS A 50 -5.93 -19.02 4.47
N ILE A 51 -4.66 -18.85 4.86
CA ILE A 51 -4.26 -18.61 6.25
C ILE A 51 -4.50 -17.14 6.64
N THR A 52 -4.08 -16.20 5.78
CA THR A 52 -4.03 -14.77 6.13
C THR A 52 -5.29 -14.00 5.76
N ASN A 53 -6.15 -14.60 4.92
CA ASN A 53 -7.33 -13.96 4.31
C ASN A 53 -7.01 -12.64 3.59
N VAL A 54 -5.76 -12.48 3.16
CA VAL A 54 -5.28 -11.33 2.39
C VAL A 54 -5.54 -11.59 0.91
N SER A 55 -6.03 -10.57 0.20
CA SER A 55 -6.22 -10.70 -1.25
C SER A 55 -4.88 -10.75 -1.99
N LYS A 56 -4.83 -11.52 -3.07
CA LYS A 56 -3.67 -11.63 -3.98
C LYS A 56 -3.13 -10.27 -4.42
N ALA A 57 -4.02 -9.37 -4.82
CA ALA A 57 -3.66 -8.01 -5.24
C ALA A 57 -3.05 -7.16 -4.10
N LEU A 58 -3.49 -7.37 -2.85
CA LEU A 58 -2.93 -6.65 -1.71
C LEU A 58 -1.51 -7.13 -1.41
N LEU A 59 -1.26 -8.44 -1.44
CA LEU A 59 0.06 -9.03 -1.22
C LEU A 59 1.06 -8.56 -2.29
N TYR A 60 0.71 -8.68 -3.58
CA TYR A 60 1.60 -8.22 -4.64
C TYR A 60 1.88 -6.73 -4.60
N ARG A 61 0.86 -5.90 -4.33
CA ARG A 61 1.07 -4.45 -4.20
C ARG A 61 2.04 -4.13 -3.05
N LYS A 62 2.01 -4.92 -1.97
CA LYS A 62 2.94 -4.77 -0.85
C LYS A 62 4.34 -5.27 -1.16
N LEU A 63 4.47 -6.35 -1.93
CA LEU A 63 5.76 -6.81 -2.43
C LEU A 63 6.38 -5.80 -3.41
N SER A 64 5.59 -5.24 -4.33
CA SER A 64 6.07 -4.23 -5.29
C SER A 64 6.47 -2.92 -4.60
N GLU A 65 5.79 -2.53 -3.52
CA GLU A 65 6.23 -1.38 -2.70
C GLU A 65 7.60 -1.62 -2.08
N ARG A 66 7.92 -2.86 -1.67
CA ARG A 66 9.24 -3.20 -1.09
C ARG A 66 10.34 -3.32 -2.13
N THR A 67 10.08 -3.93 -3.28
CA THR A 67 11.10 -4.07 -4.35
C THR A 67 11.54 -2.71 -4.88
N VAL A 68 10.65 -1.71 -4.91
CA VAL A 68 10.99 -0.34 -5.31
C VAL A 68 11.86 0.35 -4.25
N ASP A 69 11.61 0.10 -2.95
CA ASP A 69 12.45 0.61 -1.85
C ASP A 69 13.83 -0.10 -1.81
N GLU A 70 13.95 -1.36 -2.24
CA GLU A 70 15.22 -2.13 -2.31
C GLU A 70 16.07 -1.80 -3.56
N LEU A 71 15.44 -1.41 -4.68
CA LEU A 71 16.12 -1.03 -5.92
C LEU A 71 16.54 0.45 -5.97
N TYR A 72 15.92 1.33 -5.17
CA TYR A 72 16.28 2.75 -5.03
C TYR A 72 16.01 3.24 -3.58
N PRO A 73 16.99 3.14 -2.66
CA PRO A 73 16.81 3.62 -1.30
C PRO A 73 16.55 5.14 -1.26
N LYS A 74 15.60 5.56 -0.41
CA LYS A 74 15.12 6.96 -0.25
C LYS A 74 16.20 8.02 0.04
N SER A 75 17.46 7.63 0.24
CA SER A 75 18.62 8.52 0.33
C SER A 75 19.03 9.15 -1.02
N GLU A 76 18.61 8.60 -2.17
CA GLU A 76 18.99 9.14 -3.48
C GLU A 76 18.00 10.18 -4.05
N ILE A 77 16.81 10.34 -3.46
CA ILE A 77 15.80 11.28 -3.96
C ILE A 77 16.05 12.71 -3.44
N TYR A 78 16.83 12.89 -2.36
CA TYR A 78 17.08 14.20 -1.75
C TYR A 78 18.40 14.88 -2.16
N ASN A 79 19.16 14.32 -3.11
CA ASN A 79 20.41 14.93 -3.61
C ASN A 79 20.54 14.91 -5.15
N SER A 80 19.43 14.98 -5.87
CA SER A 80 19.42 15.07 -7.34
C SER A 80 18.42 16.14 -7.80
N LYS A 81 18.93 17.38 -7.88
CA LYS A 81 18.32 18.64 -8.35
C LYS A 81 17.38 19.38 -7.39
#